data_AF-A0A6B9F1Z9-F1
#
_entry.id   AF-A0A6B9F1Z9-F1
#
_cell.length_a   1.000
_cell.length_b   1.000
_cell.length_c   1.000
_cell.angle_alpha   90.00
_cell.angle_beta   90.00
_cell.angle_gamma   90.00
#
_symmetry.space_group_name_H-M   'P 1'
#
loop_
_entity.id
_entity.type
_entity.pdbx_description
1 polymer ?
#
loop_
_entity_poly.entity_id
_entity_poly.type
_entity_poly.pdbx_seq_one_letter_code
_entity_poly.pdbx_strand_id
1 'polypeptide(L)' 'MSDGRMLAREWVIAARFHDPADYGIPEAPVLPADECASGELSLRDPESDVVVMVADAPVHVRR' A
#
# COMPACT_ATOMS: atom_id res chain seq x y z
N MET A 1 -17.62 -4.24 -6.46
CA MET A 1 -16.99 -2.91 -6.40
C MET A 1 -17.11 -2.45 -4.98
N SER A 2 -16.05 -2.63 -4.18
CA SER A 2 -16.04 -2.19 -2.79
C SER A 2 -15.86 -0.68 -2.81
N ASP A 3 -16.93 0.06 -2.50
CA ASP A 3 -16.84 1.48 -2.14
C ASP A 3 -15.66 1.65 -1.17
N GLY A 4 -14.77 2.60 -1.47
CA GLY A 4 -13.46 2.77 -0.82
C GLY A 4 -13.52 2.91 0.70
N ARG A 5 -13.73 1.80 1.40
CA ARG A 5 -13.73 1.72 2.86
C ARG A 5 -12.31 1.38 3.28
N MET A 6 -11.75 2.22 4.14
CA MET A 6 -10.39 2.06 4.64
C MET A 6 -10.27 0.75 5.45
N LEU A 7 -9.70 -0.29 4.85
CA LEU A 7 -9.53 -1.63 5.45
C LEU A 7 -8.36 -1.70 6.45
N ALA A 8 -7.55 -0.64 6.56
CA ALA A 8 -6.36 -0.64 7.41
C ALA A 8 -6.66 -1.03 8.87
N ARG A 9 -7.77 -0.56 9.44
CA ARG A 9 -8.19 -0.94 10.80
C ARG A 9 -8.61 -2.41 10.89
N GLU A 10 -9.25 -2.92 9.84
CA GLU A 10 -9.77 -4.28 9.78
C GLU A 10 -8.63 -5.30 9.71
N TRP A 11 -7.62 -5.05 8.87
CA TRP A 11 -6.37 -5.83 8.87
C TRP A 11 -5.71 -5.88 10.24
N VAL A 12 -5.53 -4.72 10.89
CA VAL A 12 -4.84 -4.65 12.19
C VAL A 12 -5.60 -5.43 13.27
N ILE A 13 -6.93 -5.41 13.25
CA ILE A 13 -7.75 -6.16 14.20
C ILE A 13 -7.66 -7.66 13.88
N ALA A 14 -7.88 -8.05 12.62
CA ALA A 14 -7.87 -9.45 12.21
C ALA A 14 -6.53 -10.13 12.49
N ALA A 15 -5.42 -9.46 12.17
CA ALA A 15 -4.05 -9.93 12.38
C ALA A 15 -3.70 -10.20 13.87
N ARG A 16 -4.49 -9.71 14.82
CA ARG A 16 -4.31 -10.04 16.26
C ARG A 16 -4.83 -11.42 16.61
N PHE A 17 -5.74 -11.97 15.81
CA PHE A 17 -6.45 -13.22 16.10
C PHE A 17 -6.09 -14.32 15.10
N HIS A 18 -6.02 -14.01 13.79
CA HIS A 18 -5.58 -14.95 12.76
C HIS A 18 -5.10 -14.20 11.49
N ASP A 19 -4.88 -14.91 10.37
CA ASP A 19 -4.58 -14.24 9.11
C ASP A 19 -5.82 -13.44 8.64
N PRO A 20 -5.70 -12.17 8.23
CA PRO A 20 -6.82 -11.42 7.66
C PRO A 20 -7.55 -12.14 6.52
N ALA A 21 -6.86 -12.95 5.73
CA ALA A 21 -7.45 -13.73 4.64
C ALA A 21 -8.49 -14.76 5.16
N ASP A 22 -8.33 -15.28 6.37
CA ASP A 22 -9.27 -16.22 6.99
C ASP A 22 -10.64 -15.59 7.26
N TYR A 23 -10.69 -14.25 7.33
CA TYR A 23 -11.92 -13.47 7.51
C TYR A 23 -12.46 -12.91 6.19
N GLY A 24 -11.88 -13.29 5.05
CA GLY A 24 -12.25 -12.76 3.73
C GLY A 24 -11.82 -11.31 3.51
N ILE A 25 -10.90 -10.79 4.32
CA ILE A 25 -10.34 -9.46 4.12
C ILE A 25 -9.27 -9.57 3.01
N PRO A 26 -9.36 -8.77 1.93
CA PRO A 26 -8.37 -8.80 0.85
C PRO A 26 -6.95 -8.56 1.38
N GLU A 27 -5.93 -9.14 0.74
CA GLU A 27 -4.54 -8.85 1.07
C GLU A 27 -4.19 -7.38 0.87
N ALA A 28 -3.18 -6.92 1.61
CA ALA A 28 -2.66 -5.58 1.42
C ALA A 28 -1.98 -5.43 0.07
N PRO A 29 -2.33 -4.41 -0.73
CA PRO A 29 -1.67 -4.21 -2.00
C PRO A 29 -0.22 -3.83 -1.74
N VAL A 30 0.68 -4.53 -2.43
CA VAL A 30 2.10 -4.16 -2.48
C VAL A 30 2.27 -3.27 -3.71
N LEU A 31 2.62 -2.01 -3.48
CA LEU A 31 2.90 -1.06 -4.55
C LEU A 31 4.42 -0.99 -4.76
N PRO A 32 4.95 -1.40 -5.92
CA PRO A 32 6.33 -1.16 -6.29
C PRO A 32 6.64 0.34 -6.19
N ALA A 33 7.82 0.65 -5.67
CA ALA A 33 8.25 2.02 -5.44
C ALA A 33 9.54 2.29 -6.23
N ASP A 34 9.53 3.35 -7.02
CA ASP A 34 10.71 3.85 -7.73
C ASP A 34 11.04 5.25 -7.24
N GLU A 35 12.32 5.48 -6.96
CA GLU A 35 12.88 6.80 -6.72
C GLU A 35 13.29 7.42 -8.06
N CYS A 36 12.76 8.59 -8.39
CA CYS A 36 13.18 9.32 -9.57
C CYS A 36 14.40 10.20 -9.28
N ALA A 37 15.09 10.65 -10.33
CA ALA A 37 16.33 11.42 -10.21
C ALA A 37 16.18 12.75 -9.43
N SER A 38 14.96 13.27 -9.29
CA SER A 38 14.58 14.43 -8.48
C SER A 38 14.47 14.13 -6.98
N GLY A 39 14.54 12.85 -6.56
CA GLY A 39 14.33 12.41 -5.18
C GLY A 39 12.87 12.24 -4.79
N GLU A 40 11.93 12.34 -5.73
CA GLU A 40 10.52 12.02 -5.48
C GLU A 40 10.32 10.49 -5.47
N LEU A 41 9.35 10.03 -4.67
CA LEU A 41 9.01 8.62 -4.60
C LEU A 41 7.72 8.38 -5.38
N SER A 42 7.78 7.54 -6.41
CA SER A 42 6.60 7.14 -7.18
C SER A 42 6.18 5.72 -6.79
N LEU A 43 4.88 5.54 -6.54
CA LEU A 43 4.27 4.23 -6.32
C LEU A 43 3.50 3.84 -7.58
N ARG A 44 3.71 2.60 -8.02
CA ARG A 44 3.13 2.06 -9.25
C ARG A 44 2.07 1.02 -8.96
N ASP A 45 1.11 0.93 -9.86
CA ASP A 45 0.18 -0.18 -9.91
C ASP A 45 0.93 -1.46 -10.35
N PRO A 46 0.86 -2.57 -9.59
CA PRO A 46 1.63 -3.77 -9.89
C PRO A 46 1.16 -4.50 -11.16
N GLU A 47 -0.07 -4.27 -11.63
CA GLU A 47 -0.63 -4.96 -12.79
C GLU A 47 -0.38 -4.19 -14.10
N SER A 48 -0.50 -2.86 -14.05
CA SER A 48 -0.46 -1.98 -15.22
C SER A 48 0.83 -1.16 -15.36
N ASP A 49 1.69 -1.15 -14.34
CA ASP A 49 2.91 -0.35 -14.25
C ASP A 49 2.69 1.17 -14.31
N VAL A 50 1.43 1.61 -14.17
CA VAL A 50 1.04 3.01 -14.16
C VAL A 50 1.35 3.63 -12.81
N VAL A 51 1.87 4.85 -12.80
CA VAL A 51 2.09 5.63 -11.57
C VAL A 51 0.72 5.99 -10.96
N VAL A 52 0.46 5.53 -9.74
CA VAL A 52 -0.80 5.78 -9.02
C VAL A 52 -0.66 6.84 -7.92
N MET A 53 0.57 7.06 -7.43
CA MET A 53 0.85 8.04 -6.39
C MET A 53 2.29 8.55 -6.52
N VAL A 54 2.48 9.85 -6.31
CA VAL A 54 3.81 10.48 -6.22
C VAL A 54 3.89 11.21 -4.89
N ALA A 55 4.92 10.92 -4.10
CA ALA A 55 5.22 11.65 -2.88
C ALA A 55 6.17 12.81 -3.22
N ASP A 56 5.67 14.03 -3.05
CA ASP A 56 6.38 15.29 -3.33
C ASP A 56 7.55 15.54 -2.35
N ALA A 57 7.42 15.10 -1.10
CA ALA A 57 8.43 15.31 -0.06
C ALA A 57 8.64 14.06 0.82
N PRO A 58 9.30 13.00 0.30
CA PRO A 58 9.54 11.78 1.05
C PRO A 58 10.60 11.97 2.15
N VAL A 59 10.32 11.47 3.36
CA VAL A 59 11.28 11.47 4.48
C VAL A 59 11.95 10.11 4.57
N HIS A 60 13.27 10.09 4.46
CA HIS A 60 14.07 8.88 4.60
C HIS A 60 14.23 8.52 6.08
N VAL A 61 13.62 7.41 6.49
CA VAL A 61 13.82 6.84 7.83
C VAL A 61 14.93 5.79 7.72
N ARG A 62 16.12 6.08 8.27
CA ARG A 62 17.19 5.08 8.37
C ARG A 62 16.79 4.03 9.42
N ARG A 63 16.97 2.76 9.07
CA ARG A 63 16.71 1.61 9.96
C ARG A 63 17.97 1.22 10.71
#